data_AF-A0A7W1DS02-F1
#
_entry.id   AF-A0A7W1DS02-F1
#
_cell.length_a   1.000
_cell.length_b   1.000
_cell.length_c   1.000
_cell.angle_alpha   90.00
_cell.angle_beta   90.00
_cell.angle_gamma   90.00
#
_symmetry.space_group_name_H-M   'P 1'
#
loop_
_entity.id
_entity.type
_entity.pdbx_description
1 polymer ?
#
loop_
_entity_poly.entity_id
_entity_poly.type
_entity_poly.pdbx_seq_one_letter_code
_entity_poly.pdbx_strand_id
1 'polypeptide(L)'
;MVFTVTGEMRHHLEHEVAHFSHLLPPQGPISTFIHHNTLHGLQHLPFEKALAEGERVLGGRGYLDNGQFRSFYASGRITDDDIRVAMAAHSPATERGVLATIAGRTIDSDEVRRHHLLHGIEAVDRGRLRFELRERAADRRFRHDVPDTTRSVLVGKAKLALGRSLDRVGTTWTLSDWIYAHTDLNMPAVLRAEIARRAAADVMAVSGEPVERLLDRMGIPADRREGYLAGIDRHCSDLPSGDATRDDVRRTWLREERRLLNGIARRHFGVAGTFDAIARHFGEDLEAYALLPLWHACLASCGRDDPFSVTNPGDLHEQDPDALPELLNEHFALI
;
A
#
# COMPACT_ATOMS: atom_id res chain seq x y z
N MET A 1 -40.63 -7.72 -46.40
CA MET A 1 -41.28 -6.48 -46.85
C MET A 1 -40.69 -5.35 -46.01
N VAL A 2 -39.78 -4.55 -46.58
CA VAL A 2 -39.14 -3.44 -45.85
C VAL A 2 -40.04 -2.23 -46.02
N PHE A 3 -40.71 -1.79 -44.96
CA PHE A 3 -41.47 -0.55 -44.98
C PHE A 3 -40.50 0.63 -44.99
N THR A 4 -40.34 1.27 -46.15
CA THR A 4 -39.60 2.53 -46.26
C THR A 4 -40.48 3.67 -45.76
N VAL A 5 -40.13 4.22 -44.61
CA VAL A 5 -40.75 5.44 -44.07
C VAL A 5 -40.42 6.60 -45.02
N THR A 6 -41.45 7.19 -45.64
CA THR A 6 -41.28 8.32 -46.56
C THR A 6 -41.06 9.63 -45.78
N GLY A 7 -40.51 10.64 -46.46
CA GLY A 7 -40.34 11.99 -45.88
C GLY A 7 -41.68 12.61 -45.44
N GLU A 8 -42.75 12.39 -46.19
CA GLU A 8 -44.11 12.82 -45.82
C GLU A 8 -44.63 12.12 -44.57
N MET A 9 -44.42 10.81 -44.45
CA MET A 9 -44.82 10.07 -43.25
C MET A 9 -44.09 10.58 -42.00
N ARG A 10 -42.79 10.88 -42.13
CA ARG A 10 -42.00 11.48 -41.05
C ARG A 10 -42.54 12.86 -40.69
N HIS A 11 -42.77 13.72 -41.67
CA HIS A 11 -43.25 15.08 -41.44
C HIS A 11 -44.64 15.10 -40.81
N HIS A 12 -45.53 14.21 -41.24
CA HIS A 12 -46.85 14.05 -40.61
C HIS A 12 -46.72 13.58 -39.16
N LEU A 13 -45.86 12.61 -38.87
CA LEU A 13 -45.62 12.16 -37.50
C LEU A 13 -45.03 13.26 -36.60
N GLU A 14 -44.08 14.05 -37.12
CA GLU A 14 -43.48 15.18 -36.42
C GLU A 14 -44.53 16.27 -36.12
N HIS A 15 -45.41 16.56 -37.08
CA HIS A 15 -46.53 17.48 -36.91
C HIS A 15 -47.50 17.00 -35.83
N GLU A 16 -47.90 15.73 -35.86
CA GLU A 16 -48.80 15.15 -34.86
C GLU A 16 -48.14 15.14 -33.46
N VAL A 17 -46.87 14.77 -33.35
CA VAL A 17 -46.12 14.80 -32.07
C VAL A 17 -46.05 16.22 -31.50
N ALA A 18 -45.79 17.23 -32.34
CA ALA A 18 -45.80 18.62 -31.93
C ALA A 18 -47.19 19.04 -31.43
N HIS A 19 -48.25 18.68 -32.14
CA HIS A 19 -49.63 18.98 -31.74
C HIS A 19 -50.00 18.30 -30.41
N PHE A 20 -49.65 17.02 -30.22
CA PHE A 20 -49.88 16.31 -28.96
C PHE A 20 -49.08 16.90 -27.79
N SER A 21 -47.89 17.45 -28.03
CA SER A 21 -47.08 18.07 -26.97
C SER A 21 -47.79 19.25 -26.28
N HIS A 22 -48.68 19.95 -26.98
CA HIS A 22 -49.49 21.05 -26.43
C HIS A 22 -50.65 20.57 -25.54
N LEU A 23 -51.04 19.29 -25.63
CA LEU A 23 -52.08 18.69 -24.79
C LEU A 23 -51.50 18.00 -23.54
N LEU A 24 -50.19 17.75 -23.52
CA LEU A 24 -49.52 17.24 -22.33
C LEU A 24 -49.34 18.39 -21.34
N PRO A 25 -49.61 18.17 -20.04
CA PRO A 25 -49.27 19.16 -19.03
C PRO A 25 -47.77 19.48 -19.13
N PRO A 26 -47.36 20.76 -19.06
CA PRO A 26 -45.95 21.14 -19.12
C PRO A 26 -45.15 20.58 -17.93
N GLN A 27 -45.84 20.13 -16.88
CA GLN A 27 -45.26 19.38 -15.79
C GLN A 27 -45.49 17.88 -16.03
N GLY A 28 -44.41 17.09 -16.04
CA GLY A 28 -44.51 15.64 -16.04
C GLY A 28 -45.27 15.11 -14.80
N PRO A 29 -45.74 13.85 -14.82
CA PRO A 29 -46.51 13.28 -13.72
C PRO A 29 -45.73 13.35 -12.40
N ILE A 30 -46.25 14.13 -11.44
CA ILE A 30 -45.69 14.27 -10.10
C ILE A 30 -46.15 13.04 -9.29
N SER A 31 -45.24 12.09 -9.04
CA SER A 31 -45.55 10.90 -8.24
C SER A 31 -45.63 11.18 -6.74
N THR A 32 -44.99 12.25 -6.26
CA THR A 32 -44.97 12.64 -4.84
C THR A 32 -44.87 14.17 -4.71
N PHE A 33 -45.75 14.79 -3.91
CA PHE A 33 -45.76 16.24 -3.68
C PHE A 33 -45.45 16.56 -2.20
N ILE A 34 -44.22 17.00 -1.93
CA ILE A 34 -43.82 17.47 -0.59
C ILE A 34 -44.10 18.97 -0.54
N HIS A 35 -45.25 19.32 0.03
CA HIS A 35 -45.81 20.68 0.05
C HIS A 35 -45.15 21.59 1.10
N HIS A 36 -44.47 21.01 2.10
CA HIS A 36 -43.80 21.77 3.14
C HIS A 36 -42.32 21.42 3.19
N ASN A 37 -41.47 22.40 2.86
CA ASN A 37 -40.06 22.33 3.19
C ASN A 37 -39.95 22.35 4.72
N THR A 38 -39.37 21.31 5.30
CA THR A 38 -39.17 21.16 6.74
C THR A 38 -38.41 22.35 7.36
N LEU A 39 -37.60 23.06 6.56
CA LEU A 39 -36.86 24.26 6.96
C LEU A 39 -37.63 25.58 6.74
N HIS A 40 -38.91 25.54 6.37
CA HIS A 40 -39.67 26.75 6.02
C HIS A 40 -39.65 27.83 7.13
N GLY A 41 -39.79 27.43 8.39
CA GLY A 41 -39.70 28.37 9.53
C GLY A 41 -38.30 28.97 9.74
N LEU A 42 -37.27 28.41 9.11
CA LEU A 42 -35.87 28.79 9.26
C LEU A 42 -35.31 29.51 8.01
N GLN A 43 -36.15 29.83 7.02
CA GLN A 43 -35.74 30.46 5.75
C GLN A 43 -35.06 31.83 5.90
N HIS A 44 -35.23 32.49 7.05
CA HIS A 44 -34.57 33.74 7.38
C HIS A 44 -33.08 33.57 7.75
N LEU A 45 -32.63 32.33 7.96
CA LEU A 45 -31.24 32.00 8.22
C LEU A 45 -30.53 31.58 6.91
N PRO A 46 -29.22 31.83 6.78
CA PRO A 46 -28.39 31.18 5.76
C PRO A 46 -28.56 29.67 5.80
N PHE A 47 -28.49 29.01 4.64
CA PHE A 47 -28.85 27.59 4.47
C PHE A 47 -28.19 26.67 5.50
N GLU A 48 -26.88 26.81 5.72
CA GLU A 48 -26.11 25.97 6.65
C GLU A 48 -26.56 26.18 8.10
N LYS A 49 -26.94 27.41 8.47
CA LYS A 49 -27.47 27.74 9.80
C LYS A 49 -28.90 27.24 9.97
N ALA A 50 -29.74 27.40 8.94
CA ALA A 50 -31.10 26.86 8.92
C ALA A 50 -31.08 25.33 9.08
N LEU A 51 -30.14 24.67 8.39
CA LEU A 51 -29.99 23.24 8.45
C LEU A 51 -29.52 22.78 9.83
N ALA A 52 -28.47 23.38 10.40
CA ALA A 52 -27.98 23.04 11.73
C ALA A 52 -29.05 23.23 12.81
N GLU A 53 -29.84 24.31 12.74
CA GLU A 53 -30.95 24.54 13.65
C GLU A 53 -32.09 23.54 13.41
N GLY A 54 -32.36 23.18 12.15
CA GLY A 54 -33.30 22.13 11.79
C GLY A 54 -32.91 20.76 12.36
N GLU A 55 -31.65 20.36 12.23
CA GLU A 55 -31.12 19.12 12.83
C GLU A 55 -31.29 19.13 14.35
N ARG A 56 -30.96 20.25 15.01
CA ARG A 56 -31.07 20.41 16.46
C ARG A 56 -32.51 20.28 16.95
N VAL A 57 -33.48 20.87 16.24
CA VAL A 57 -34.89 20.91 16.64
C VAL A 57 -35.62 19.62 16.27
N LEU A 58 -35.31 19.03 15.12
CA LEU A 58 -36.07 17.93 14.52
C LEU A 58 -35.39 16.57 14.67
N GLY A 59 -34.10 16.54 15.03
CA GLY A 59 -33.32 15.32 15.24
C GLY A 59 -32.96 14.54 13.97
N GLY A 60 -33.30 15.05 12.79
CA GLY A 60 -32.92 14.48 11.49
C GLY A 60 -31.52 14.91 11.07
N ARG A 61 -30.88 14.13 10.18
CA ARG A 61 -29.66 14.57 9.48
C ARG A 61 -30.04 15.49 8.33
N GLY A 62 -29.40 16.64 8.26
CA GLY A 62 -29.59 17.67 7.25
C GLY A 62 -28.77 17.43 5.99
N TYR A 63 -27.65 16.73 6.12
CA TYR A 63 -26.85 16.25 4.98
C TYR A 63 -26.92 14.72 4.86
N LEU A 64 -26.72 14.26 3.63
CA LEU A 64 -26.43 12.85 3.36
C LEU A 64 -25.06 12.49 3.95
N ASP A 65 -24.84 11.21 4.21
CA ASP A 65 -23.51 10.77 4.61
C ASP A 65 -22.52 10.88 3.44
N ASN A 66 -21.22 10.95 3.76
CA ASN A 66 -20.17 11.04 2.74
C ASN A 66 -20.18 9.84 1.78
N GLY A 67 -20.59 8.65 2.24
CA GLY A 67 -20.69 7.46 1.40
C GLY A 67 -21.75 7.60 0.30
N GLN A 68 -22.89 8.21 0.62
CA GLN A 68 -23.96 8.52 -0.33
C GLN A 68 -23.51 9.55 -1.37
N PHE A 69 -22.82 10.61 -0.95
CA PHE A 69 -22.25 11.58 -1.89
C PHE A 69 -21.23 10.92 -2.84
N ARG A 70 -20.34 10.06 -2.31
CA ARG A 70 -19.40 9.27 -3.14
C ARG A 70 -20.13 8.34 -4.10
N SER A 71 -21.24 7.72 -3.68
CA SER A 71 -22.07 6.89 -4.55
C SER A 71 -22.70 7.69 -5.69
N PHE A 72 -23.16 8.92 -5.44
CA PHE A 72 -23.67 9.80 -6.49
C PHE A 72 -22.58 10.28 -7.44
N TYR A 73 -21.37 10.49 -6.93
CA TYR A 73 -20.21 10.75 -7.78
C TYR A 73 -19.87 9.54 -8.66
N ALA A 74 -19.80 8.35 -8.07
CA ALA A 74 -19.55 7.11 -8.81
C ALA A 74 -20.63 6.80 -9.87
N SER A 75 -21.88 7.21 -9.64
CA SER A 75 -22.97 7.07 -10.60
C SER A 75 -23.03 8.20 -11.64
N GLY A 76 -22.12 9.17 -11.61
CA GLY A 76 -22.10 10.34 -12.49
C GLY A 76 -23.19 11.38 -12.22
N ARG A 77 -23.92 11.27 -11.10
CA ARG A 77 -24.91 12.27 -10.66
C ARG A 77 -24.22 13.53 -10.12
N ILE A 78 -23.09 13.36 -9.46
CA ILE A 78 -22.16 14.45 -9.11
C ILE A 78 -20.98 14.30 -10.05
N THR A 79 -20.63 15.39 -10.74
CA THR A 79 -19.55 15.41 -11.73
C THR A 79 -18.28 16.02 -11.15
N ASP A 80 -17.17 15.86 -11.87
CA ASP A 80 -15.93 16.55 -11.54
C ASP A 80 -16.08 18.07 -11.53
N ASP A 81 -16.94 18.62 -12.40
CA ASP A 81 -17.20 20.05 -12.45
C ASP A 81 -17.94 20.53 -11.21
N ASP A 82 -18.93 19.75 -10.75
CA ASP A 82 -19.66 20.05 -9.50
C ASP A 82 -18.70 20.10 -8.31
N ILE A 83 -17.79 19.13 -8.20
CA ILE A 83 -16.78 19.10 -7.13
C ILE A 83 -15.85 20.30 -7.24
N ARG A 84 -15.37 20.61 -8.44
CA ARG A 84 -14.48 21.77 -8.69
C ARG A 84 -15.15 23.08 -8.29
N VAL A 85 -16.41 23.29 -8.67
CA VAL A 85 -17.19 24.49 -8.32
C VAL A 85 -17.43 24.55 -6.81
N ALA A 86 -17.85 23.45 -6.19
CA ALA A 86 -18.08 23.37 -4.75
C ALA A 86 -16.81 23.68 -3.95
N MET A 87 -15.67 23.10 -4.33
CA MET A 87 -14.38 23.37 -3.69
C MET A 87 -13.96 24.83 -3.86
N ALA A 88 -14.13 25.43 -5.05
CA ALA A 88 -13.80 26.84 -5.27
C ALA A 88 -14.61 27.79 -4.37
N ALA A 89 -15.87 27.45 -4.09
CA ALA A 89 -16.75 28.23 -3.22
C ALA A 89 -16.44 28.09 -1.73
N HIS A 90 -15.83 26.98 -1.30
CA HIS A 90 -15.65 26.66 0.13
C HIS A 90 -14.18 26.58 0.59
N SER A 91 -13.19 26.56 -0.31
CA SER A 91 -11.76 26.55 0.04
C SER A 91 -11.27 27.95 0.42
N PRO A 92 -10.86 28.20 1.68
CA PRO A 92 -10.23 29.46 2.05
C PRO A 92 -8.95 29.67 1.23
N ALA A 93 -8.74 30.87 0.68
CA ALA A 93 -7.53 31.18 -0.10
C ALA A 93 -6.23 30.99 0.71
N THR A 94 -6.30 31.14 2.03
CA THR A 94 -5.20 31.00 2.99
C THR A 94 -4.65 29.59 3.14
N GLU A 95 -5.34 28.57 2.65
CA GLU A 95 -4.93 27.17 2.77
C GLU A 95 -4.60 26.53 1.41
N ARG A 96 -4.42 27.36 0.38
CA ARG A 96 -4.02 26.92 -0.97
C ARG A 96 -2.52 27.08 -1.11
N GLY A 97 -1.84 26.01 -1.52
CA GLY A 97 -0.40 26.03 -1.70
C GLY A 97 0.10 24.75 -2.34
N VAL A 98 1.27 24.85 -2.95
CA VAL A 98 2.02 23.69 -3.44
C VAL A 98 2.54 22.92 -2.23
N LEU A 99 2.17 21.64 -2.14
CA LEU A 99 2.63 20.74 -1.09
C LEU A 99 3.93 20.04 -1.49
N ALA A 100 4.05 19.64 -2.75
CA ALA A 100 5.24 18.97 -3.26
C ALA A 100 5.39 19.15 -4.77
N THR A 101 6.64 19.11 -5.26
CA THR A 101 6.95 18.95 -6.68
C THR A 101 7.81 17.71 -6.84
N ILE A 102 7.27 16.67 -7.48
CA ILE A 102 7.90 15.36 -7.62
C ILE A 102 8.05 15.07 -9.11
N ALA A 103 9.29 14.91 -9.59
CA ALA A 103 9.59 14.59 -10.99
C ALA A 103 8.88 15.51 -12.01
N GLY A 104 8.80 16.82 -11.70
CA GLY A 104 8.14 17.83 -12.54
C GLY A 104 6.62 17.90 -12.39
N ARG A 105 6.00 17.06 -11.55
CA ARG A 105 4.58 17.14 -11.20
C ARG A 105 4.41 17.90 -9.89
N THR A 106 3.65 18.98 -9.92
CA THR A 106 3.24 19.74 -8.74
C THR A 106 1.97 19.14 -8.15
N ILE A 107 1.97 18.92 -6.83
CA ILE A 107 0.83 18.48 -6.04
C ILE A 107 0.49 19.63 -5.10
N ASP A 108 -0.74 20.13 -5.18
CA ASP A 108 -1.25 21.18 -4.32
C ASP A 108 -2.26 20.66 -3.28
N SER A 109 -2.63 21.51 -2.34
CA SER A 109 -3.58 21.16 -1.28
C SER A 109 -5.00 20.90 -1.79
N ASP A 110 -5.43 21.50 -2.89
CA ASP A 110 -6.75 21.25 -3.47
C ASP A 110 -6.81 19.87 -4.13
N GLU A 111 -5.73 19.41 -4.76
CA GLU A 111 -5.63 18.04 -5.27
C GLU A 111 -5.81 17.02 -4.13
N VAL A 112 -5.12 17.22 -2.99
CA VAL A 112 -5.23 16.31 -1.83
C VAL A 112 -6.63 16.34 -1.23
N ARG A 113 -7.23 17.53 -1.06
CA ARG A 113 -8.62 17.66 -0.58
C ARG A 113 -9.61 16.96 -1.50
N ARG A 114 -9.45 17.11 -2.83
CA ARG A 114 -10.29 16.43 -3.81
C ARG A 114 -10.19 14.92 -3.65
N HIS A 115 -8.98 14.36 -3.55
CA HIS A 115 -8.82 12.92 -3.35
C HIS A 115 -9.43 12.46 -2.01
N HIS A 116 -9.33 13.24 -0.94
CA HIS A 116 -10.01 12.93 0.31
C HIS A 116 -11.55 12.92 0.17
N LEU A 117 -12.12 13.93 -0.51
CA LEU A 117 -13.56 14.04 -0.78
C LEU A 117 -14.09 12.92 -1.68
N LEU A 118 -13.28 12.42 -2.62
CA LEU A 118 -13.69 11.38 -3.56
C LEU A 118 -13.44 9.96 -3.03
N HIS A 119 -12.31 9.71 -2.35
CA HIS A 119 -11.92 8.36 -1.92
C HIS A 119 -12.05 8.08 -0.42
N GLY A 120 -12.00 9.06 0.48
CA GLY A 120 -12.25 8.82 1.90
C GLY A 120 -11.00 8.23 2.52
N ILE A 121 -9.98 9.08 2.55
CA ILE A 121 -8.71 8.81 3.18
C ILE A 121 -8.86 9.29 4.62
N GLU A 122 -9.57 8.50 5.42
CA GLU A 122 -9.88 8.81 6.82
C GLU A 122 -8.88 8.14 7.76
N ALA A 123 -8.69 8.73 8.95
CA ALA A 123 -7.89 8.11 9.98
C ALA A 123 -8.52 6.77 10.40
N VAL A 124 -7.69 5.73 10.46
CA VAL A 124 -8.12 4.42 10.94
C VAL A 124 -7.85 4.35 12.43
N ASP A 125 -8.88 3.99 13.21
CA ASP A 125 -8.71 3.73 14.65
C ASP A 125 -7.70 2.59 14.90
N ARG A 126 -6.98 2.64 16.02
CA ARG A 126 -5.93 1.65 16.36
C ARG A 126 -6.45 0.21 16.37
N GLY A 127 -7.65 -0.03 16.90
CA GLY A 127 -8.26 -1.36 16.94
C GLY A 127 -8.61 -1.86 15.54
N ARG A 128 -9.05 -0.94 14.67
CA ARG A 128 -9.38 -1.25 13.28
C ARG A 128 -8.16 -1.43 12.39
N LEU A 129 -7.04 -0.75 12.67
CA LEU A 129 -5.82 -0.83 11.86
C LEU A 129 -5.31 -2.27 11.76
N ARG A 130 -5.29 -3.01 12.87
CA ARG A 130 -4.89 -4.43 12.88
C ARG A 130 -5.76 -5.29 11.97
N PHE A 131 -7.07 -5.05 11.98
CA PHE A 131 -8.02 -5.75 11.12
C PHE A 131 -7.79 -5.41 9.63
N GLU A 132 -7.59 -4.13 9.29
CA GLU A 132 -7.33 -3.72 7.91
C GLU A 132 -6.03 -4.32 7.36
N LEU A 133 -4.98 -4.44 8.18
CA LEU A 133 -3.70 -5.04 7.76
C LEU A 133 -3.76 -6.57 7.67
N ARG A 134 -4.39 -7.25 8.64
CA ARG A 134 -4.42 -8.72 8.69
C ARG A 134 -5.48 -9.33 7.78
N GLU A 135 -6.71 -8.83 7.87
CA GLU A 135 -7.87 -9.43 7.19
C GLU A 135 -8.10 -8.84 5.80
N ARG A 136 -7.72 -7.56 5.60
CA ARG A 136 -7.91 -6.87 4.32
C ARG A 136 -6.62 -6.61 3.56
N ALA A 137 -5.47 -6.98 4.13
CA ALA A 137 -4.15 -6.81 3.51
C ALA A 137 -3.94 -5.39 2.96
N ALA A 138 -4.35 -4.35 3.71
CA ALA A 138 -4.33 -2.96 3.25
C ALA A 138 -2.91 -2.43 2.94
N ASP A 139 -1.88 -3.09 3.46
CA ASP A 139 -0.46 -2.88 3.18
C ASP A 139 0.03 -3.57 1.89
N ARG A 140 -0.73 -4.55 1.39
CA ARG A 140 -0.31 -5.46 0.31
C ARG A 140 -1.29 -5.51 -0.87
N ARG A 141 -2.46 -4.91 -0.75
CA ARG A 141 -3.49 -4.83 -1.81
C ARG A 141 -3.92 -3.40 -2.04
N PHE A 142 -4.08 -3.03 -3.31
CA PHE A 142 -4.65 -1.75 -3.66
C PHE A 142 -6.09 -1.67 -3.18
N ARG A 143 -6.49 -0.49 -2.71
CA ARG A 143 -7.89 -0.23 -2.43
C ARG A 143 -8.72 -0.46 -3.69
N HIS A 144 -9.93 -0.97 -3.49
CA HIS A 144 -10.85 -1.33 -4.58
C HIS A 144 -11.17 -0.15 -5.53
N ASP A 145 -11.08 1.09 -5.05
CA ASP A 145 -11.40 2.32 -5.76
C ASP A 145 -10.20 2.92 -6.54
N VAL A 146 -9.04 2.26 -6.54
CA VAL A 146 -7.92 2.64 -7.41
C VAL A 146 -8.23 2.22 -8.85
N PRO A 147 -8.19 3.14 -9.85
CA PRO A 147 -8.46 2.81 -11.24
C PRO A 147 -7.54 1.73 -11.81
N ASP A 148 -8.07 0.82 -12.61
CA ASP A 148 -7.32 -0.31 -13.20
C ASP A 148 -6.14 0.12 -14.06
N THR A 149 -6.27 1.27 -14.73
CA THR A 149 -5.18 1.88 -15.50
C THR A 149 -4.00 2.25 -14.60
N THR A 150 -4.27 2.88 -13.46
CA THR A 150 -3.26 3.21 -12.44
C THR A 150 -2.65 1.96 -11.84
N ARG A 151 -3.47 0.96 -11.48
CA ARG A 151 -2.98 -0.34 -10.97
C ARG A 151 -2.01 -1.00 -11.95
N SER A 152 -2.40 -1.06 -13.22
CA SER A 152 -1.58 -1.67 -14.28
C SER A 152 -0.23 -0.96 -14.44
N VAL A 153 -0.21 0.37 -14.37
CA VAL A 153 1.04 1.15 -14.42
C VAL A 153 1.92 0.86 -13.20
N LEU A 154 1.35 0.82 -12.00
CA LEU A 154 2.11 0.54 -10.77
C LEU A 154 2.67 -0.88 -10.76
N VAL A 155 1.87 -1.88 -11.15
CA VAL A 155 2.30 -3.28 -11.27
C VAL A 155 3.38 -3.43 -12.35
N GLY A 156 3.25 -2.76 -13.49
CA GLY A 156 4.27 -2.76 -14.54
C GLY A 156 5.61 -2.19 -14.06
N LYS A 157 5.58 -1.08 -13.31
CA LYS A 157 6.77 -0.50 -12.67
C LYS A 157 7.36 -1.44 -11.62
N ALA A 158 6.52 -2.06 -10.80
CA ALA A 158 6.91 -3.01 -9.77
C ALA A 158 7.63 -4.22 -10.38
N LYS A 159 7.13 -4.76 -11.50
CA LYS A 159 7.78 -5.86 -12.23
C LYS A 159 9.18 -5.51 -12.70
N LEU A 160 9.35 -4.32 -13.29
CA LEU A 160 10.66 -3.84 -13.74
C LEU A 160 11.61 -3.60 -12.57
N ALA A 161 11.09 -3.03 -11.47
CA ALA A 161 11.88 -2.79 -10.26
C ALA A 161 12.31 -4.09 -9.59
N LEU A 162 11.41 -5.08 -9.49
CA LEU A 162 11.71 -6.40 -8.95
C LEU A 162 12.79 -7.10 -9.77
N GLY A 163 12.66 -7.12 -11.10
CA GLY A 163 13.68 -7.71 -11.97
C GLY A 163 15.05 -7.07 -11.74
N ARG A 164 15.11 -5.74 -11.75
CA ARG A 164 16.36 -5.00 -11.49
C ARG A 164 16.94 -5.27 -10.09
N SER A 165 16.09 -5.37 -9.07
CA SER A 165 16.56 -5.59 -7.69
C SER A 165 17.06 -7.02 -7.51
N LEU A 166 16.39 -8.01 -8.11
CA LEU A 166 16.85 -9.39 -8.11
C LEU A 166 18.13 -9.56 -8.91
N ASP A 167 18.31 -8.89 -10.05
CA ASP A 167 19.55 -8.95 -10.85
C ASP A 167 20.77 -8.40 -10.10
N ARG A 168 20.57 -7.57 -9.07
CA ARG A 168 21.65 -7.12 -8.18
C ARG A 168 22.13 -8.23 -7.26
N VAL A 169 21.27 -9.20 -6.92
CA VAL A 169 21.64 -10.33 -6.05
C VAL A 169 22.60 -11.24 -6.78
N GLY A 170 23.81 -11.36 -6.22
CA GLY A 170 24.93 -12.09 -6.79
C GLY A 170 25.77 -11.30 -7.79
N THR A 171 25.46 -10.03 -8.05
CA THR A 171 26.35 -9.12 -8.80
C THR A 171 26.94 -8.04 -7.89
N THR A 172 26.07 -7.37 -7.13
CA THR A 172 26.46 -6.30 -6.18
C THR A 172 25.92 -6.50 -4.78
N TRP A 173 24.90 -7.36 -4.63
CA TRP A 173 24.16 -7.57 -3.39
C TRP A 173 24.16 -9.04 -2.99
N THR A 174 24.13 -9.27 -1.69
CA THR A 174 23.69 -10.52 -1.06
C THR A 174 22.16 -10.48 -0.85
N LEU A 175 21.56 -11.56 -0.34
CA LEU A 175 20.14 -11.55 0.02
C LEU A 175 19.87 -10.65 1.22
N SER A 176 20.80 -10.54 2.17
CA SER A 176 20.67 -9.59 3.28
C SER A 176 20.69 -8.13 2.81
N ASP A 177 21.48 -7.80 1.79
CA ASP A 177 21.43 -6.48 1.14
C ASP A 177 20.07 -6.23 0.48
N TRP A 178 19.52 -7.26 -0.17
CA TRP A 178 18.20 -7.18 -0.78
C TRP A 178 17.12 -6.94 0.28
N ILE A 179 17.14 -7.66 1.41
CA ILE A 179 16.22 -7.43 2.52
C ILE A 179 16.33 -6.01 3.05
N TYR A 180 17.56 -5.53 3.29
CA TYR A 180 17.78 -4.18 3.79
C TYR A 180 17.20 -3.12 2.85
N ALA A 181 17.44 -3.26 1.54
CA ALA A 181 16.92 -2.33 0.54
C ALA A 181 15.38 -2.31 0.43
N HIS A 182 14.69 -3.34 0.92
CA HIS A 182 13.23 -3.47 0.78
C HIS A 182 12.47 -3.40 2.09
N THR A 183 13.12 -3.45 3.25
CA THR A 183 12.45 -3.52 4.58
C THR A 183 13.05 -2.58 5.62
N ASP A 184 14.06 -1.77 5.25
CA ASP A 184 14.88 -0.95 6.15
C ASP A 184 15.56 -1.72 7.31
N LEU A 185 15.41 -3.04 7.36
CA LEU A 185 16.09 -3.92 8.30
C LEU A 185 17.56 -4.04 7.91
N ASN A 186 18.46 -3.44 8.69
CA ASN A 186 19.91 -3.51 8.45
C ASN A 186 20.50 -4.88 8.81
N MET A 187 20.04 -5.91 8.10
CA MET A 187 20.47 -7.29 8.23
C MET A 187 21.97 -7.46 7.99
N PRO A 188 22.62 -6.75 7.04
CA PRO A 188 24.08 -6.80 6.92
C PRO A 188 24.80 -6.40 8.20
N ALA A 189 24.35 -5.35 8.90
CA ALA A 189 24.97 -4.94 10.16
C ALA A 189 24.83 -6.02 11.26
N VAL A 190 23.66 -6.68 11.34
CA VAL A 190 23.43 -7.79 12.28
C VAL A 190 24.37 -8.97 11.99
N LEU A 191 24.53 -9.33 10.71
CA LEU A 191 25.43 -10.41 10.28
C LEU A 191 26.90 -10.08 10.58
N ARG A 192 27.32 -8.83 10.33
CA ARG A 192 28.67 -8.36 10.64
C ARG A 192 28.96 -8.44 12.14
N ALA A 193 28.03 -8.01 12.98
CA ALA A 193 28.17 -8.09 14.44
C ALA A 193 28.30 -9.55 14.92
N GLU A 194 27.52 -10.47 14.37
CA GLU A 194 27.58 -11.89 14.70
C GLU A 194 28.91 -12.54 14.29
N ILE A 195 29.45 -12.18 13.13
CA ILE A 195 30.77 -12.65 12.69
C ILE A 195 31.86 -12.12 13.62
N ALA A 196 31.86 -10.82 13.94
CA ALA A 196 32.83 -10.24 14.86
C ALA A 196 32.79 -10.91 16.25
N ARG A 197 31.58 -11.17 16.76
CA ARG A 197 31.37 -11.87 18.04
C ARG A 197 31.99 -13.26 18.04
N ARG A 198 31.79 -14.04 16.97
CA ARG A 198 32.33 -15.40 16.89
C ARG A 198 33.83 -15.45 16.61
N ALA A 199 34.35 -14.49 15.86
CA ALA A 199 35.79 -14.35 15.68
C ALA A 199 36.48 -14.05 17.01
N ALA A 200 35.90 -13.16 17.84
CA ALA A 200 36.41 -12.87 19.18
C ALA A 200 36.37 -14.08 20.14
N ALA A 201 35.42 -15.01 19.93
CA ALA A 201 35.28 -16.22 20.73
C ALA A 201 36.09 -17.42 20.19
N ASP A 202 36.82 -17.26 19.08
CA ASP A 202 37.59 -18.30 18.39
C ASP A 202 36.73 -19.54 17.98
N VAL A 203 35.47 -19.31 17.59
CA VAL A 203 34.51 -20.37 17.22
C VAL A 203 34.23 -20.38 15.71
N MET A 204 35.17 -19.88 14.89
CA MET A 204 35.00 -19.79 13.42
C MET A 204 35.40 -21.06 12.67
N ALA A 205 36.43 -21.76 13.16
CA ALA A 205 37.02 -22.93 12.50
C ALA A 205 36.21 -24.24 12.71
N VAL A 206 34.88 -24.18 12.67
CA VAL A 206 34.04 -25.37 12.80
C VAL A 206 33.99 -26.11 11.45
N SER A 207 34.48 -27.36 11.43
CA SER A 207 34.23 -28.32 10.34
C SER A 207 32.73 -28.35 10.03
N GLY A 208 32.35 -27.95 8.83
CA GLY A 208 30.96 -27.67 8.49
C GLY A 208 30.64 -27.94 7.03
N GLU A 209 29.38 -27.69 6.69
CA GLU A 209 28.87 -27.82 5.32
C GLU A 209 29.70 -26.95 4.34
N PRO A 210 30.13 -27.49 3.18
CA PRO A 210 30.83 -26.72 2.15
C PRO A 210 30.04 -25.49 1.69
N VAL A 211 30.76 -24.44 1.25
CA VAL A 211 30.16 -23.18 0.77
C VAL A 211 29.17 -23.43 -0.36
N GLU A 212 29.49 -24.34 -1.28
CA GLU A 212 28.67 -24.67 -2.44
C GLU A 212 27.30 -25.22 -2.02
N ARG A 213 27.28 -26.11 -1.01
CA ARG A 213 26.02 -26.68 -0.49
C ARG A 213 25.19 -25.63 0.26
N LEU A 214 25.82 -24.68 0.93
CA LEU A 214 25.10 -23.57 1.57
C LEU A 214 24.44 -22.66 0.52
N LEU A 215 25.14 -22.36 -0.57
CA LEU A 215 24.62 -21.59 -1.70
C LEU A 215 23.47 -22.34 -2.40
N ASP A 216 23.59 -23.66 -2.58
CA ASP A 216 22.51 -24.51 -3.11
C ASP A 216 21.25 -24.41 -2.22
N ARG A 217 21.42 -24.52 -0.89
CA ARG A 217 20.31 -24.44 0.08
C ARG A 217 19.67 -23.06 0.14
N MET A 218 20.41 -22.00 -0.20
CA MET A 218 19.88 -20.65 -0.33
C MET A 218 19.22 -20.40 -1.71
N GLY A 219 19.31 -21.36 -2.63
CA GLY A 219 18.78 -21.24 -3.98
C GLY A 219 19.52 -20.20 -4.83
N ILE A 220 20.82 -19.97 -4.57
CA ILE A 220 21.61 -19.00 -5.35
C ILE A 220 22.01 -19.63 -6.70
N PRO A 221 21.62 -19.03 -7.84
CA PRO A 221 21.99 -19.52 -9.17
C PRO A 221 23.50 -19.60 -9.38
N ALA A 222 23.97 -20.60 -10.13
CA ALA A 222 25.40 -20.88 -10.28
C ALA A 222 26.19 -19.71 -10.88
N ASP A 223 25.62 -19.01 -11.86
CA ASP A 223 26.15 -17.81 -12.52
C ASP A 223 26.29 -16.60 -11.58
N ARG A 224 25.61 -16.63 -10.42
CA ARG A 224 25.57 -15.55 -9.43
C ARG A 224 26.45 -15.81 -8.20
N ARG A 225 26.98 -17.03 -8.04
CA ARG A 225 27.68 -17.45 -6.81
C ARG A 225 28.96 -16.68 -6.57
N GLU A 226 29.75 -16.46 -7.61
CA GLU A 226 31.03 -15.76 -7.47
C GLU A 226 30.84 -14.33 -6.97
N GLY A 227 29.94 -13.57 -7.60
CA GLY A 227 29.64 -12.21 -7.17
C GLY A 227 28.91 -12.16 -5.82
N TYR A 228 28.11 -13.18 -5.47
CA TYR A 228 27.51 -13.31 -4.14
C TYR A 228 28.58 -13.43 -3.06
N LEU A 229 29.57 -14.33 -3.25
CA LEU A 229 30.68 -14.50 -2.32
C LEU A 229 31.57 -13.25 -2.25
N ALA A 230 31.79 -12.57 -3.37
CA ALA A 230 32.50 -11.29 -3.38
C ALA A 230 31.74 -10.18 -2.61
N GLY A 231 30.41 -10.23 -2.59
CA GLY A 231 29.56 -9.37 -1.76
C GLY A 231 29.77 -9.63 -0.27
N ILE A 232 29.81 -10.90 0.14
CA ILE A 232 30.11 -11.29 1.53
C ILE A 232 31.51 -10.80 1.95
N ASP A 233 32.52 -11.04 1.10
CA ASP A 233 33.89 -10.63 1.37
C ASP A 233 33.99 -9.10 1.58
N ARG A 234 33.20 -8.32 0.82
CA ARG A 234 33.14 -6.86 0.96
C ARG A 234 32.59 -6.44 2.31
N HIS A 235 31.47 -7.03 2.74
CA HIS A 235 30.88 -6.76 4.07
C HIS A 235 31.81 -7.12 5.23
N CYS A 236 32.67 -8.13 5.05
CA CYS A 236 33.57 -8.63 6.08
C CYS A 236 34.99 -8.07 6.00
N SER A 237 35.31 -7.25 4.98
CA SER A 237 36.67 -6.79 4.67
C SER A 237 37.37 -6.04 5.79
N ASP A 238 36.62 -5.39 6.67
CA ASP A 238 37.09 -4.58 7.79
C ASP A 238 36.90 -5.27 9.16
N LEU A 239 36.39 -6.51 9.18
CA LEU A 239 36.15 -7.25 10.40
C LEU A 239 37.39 -8.01 10.87
N PRO A 240 37.61 -8.14 12.19
CA PRO A 240 38.66 -8.99 12.72
C PRO A 240 38.33 -10.45 12.41
N SER A 241 39.20 -11.12 11.64
CA SER A 241 39.04 -12.53 11.27
C SER A 241 39.73 -13.50 12.23
N GLY A 242 40.61 -13.00 13.12
CA GLY A 242 41.49 -13.87 13.90
C GLY A 242 42.27 -14.82 12.98
N ASP A 243 42.35 -16.10 13.36
CA ASP A 243 42.97 -17.17 12.57
C ASP A 243 42.01 -17.81 11.54
N ALA A 244 40.77 -17.31 11.42
CA ALA A 244 39.78 -17.88 10.52
C ALA A 244 40.14 -17.65 9.05
N THR A 245 39.96 -18.67 8.23
CA THR A 245 40.14 -18.54 6.78
C THR A 245 38.99 -17.75 6.17
N ARG A 246 39.18 -17.20 4.96
CA ARG A 246 38.10 -16.55 4.19
C ARG A 246 36.88 -17.46 4.03
N ASP A 247 37.11 -18.76 3.88
CA ASP A 247 36.05 -19.75 3.73
C ASP A 247 35.29 -20.03 5.03
N ASP A 248 35.95 -19.94 6.18
CA ASP A 248 35.27 -20.00 7.50
C ASP A 248 34.30 -18.83 7.68
N VAL A 249 34.74 -17.62 7.31
CA VAL A 249 33.91 -16.40 7.37
C VAL A 249 32.70 -16.53 6.44
N ARG A 250 32.91 -16.93 5.17
CA ARG A 250 31.82 -17.15 4.20
C ARG A 250 30.83 -18.19 4.67
N ARG A 251 31.29 -19.35 5.18
CA ARG A 251 30.40 -20.40 5.72
C ARG A 251 29.59 -19.91 6.92
N THR A 252 30.15 -19.03 7.72
CA THR A 252 29.45 -18.45 8.88
C THR A 252 28.39 -17.46 8.41
N TRP A 253 28.75 -16.52 7.53
CA TRP A 253 27.80 -15.57 6.93
C TRP A 253 26.60 -16.29 6.33
N LEU A 254 26.85 -17.25 5.43
CA LEU A 254 25.78 -17.98 4.73
C LEU A 254 24.86 -18.75 5.68
N ARG A 255 25.39 -19.32 6.76
CA ARG A 255 24.59 -20.03 7.77
C ARG A 255 23.68 -19.07 8.52
N GLU A 256 24.22 -17.95 8.98
CA GLU A 256 23.46 -16.97 9.76
C GLU A 256 22.47 -16.20 8.88
N GLU A 257 22.88 -15.82 7.66
CA GLU A 257 22.01 -15.20 6.68
C GLU A 257 20.82 -16.11 6.37
N ARG A 258 21.06 -17.39 6.10
CA ARG A 258 19.97 -18.36 5.88
C ARG A 258 19.07 -18.53 7.10
N ARG A 259 19.64 -18.58 8.31
CA ARG A 259 18.86 -18.72 9.56
C ARG A 259 17.92 -17.54 9.72
N LEU A 260 18.44 -16.32 9.60
CA LEU A 260 17.66 -15.10 9.74
C LEU A 260 16.65 -14.94 8.59
N LEU A 261 17.06 -15.17 7.34
CA LEU A 261 16.17 -15.10 6.16
C LEU A 261 14.98 -16.04 6.29
N ASN A 262 15.19 -17.28 6.75
CA ASN A 262 14.09 -18.21 6.95
C ASN A 262 13.11 -17.74 8.03
N GLY A 263 13.61 -17.07 9.08
CA GLY A 263 12.76 -16.47 10.10
C GLY A 263 11.99 -15.26 9.59
N ILE A 264 12.65 -14.38 8.82
CA ILE A 264 12.10 -13.12 8.31
C ILE A 264 11.11 -13.39 7.17
N ALA A 265 11.55 -14.09 6.12
CA ALA A 265 10.74 -14.34 4.93
C ALA A 265 9.49 -15.16 5.25
N ARG A 266 9.59 -16.16 6.15
CA ARG A 266 8.42 -16.96 6.55
C ARG A 266 7.41 -16.13 7.34
N ARG A 267 7.86 -15.23 8.20
CA ARG A 267 6.97 -14.38 9.02
C ARG A 267 6.36 -13.25 8.22
N HIS A 268 7.15 -12.57 7.39
CA HIS A 268 6.73 -11.35 6.72
C HIS A 268 6.05 -11.63 5.37
N PHE A 269 6.57 -12.60 4.60
CA PHE A 269 6.08 -12.93 3.26
C PHE A 269 5.38 -14.30 3.18
N GLY A 270 5.44 -15.11 4.25
CA GLY A 270 4.87 -16.46 4.23
C GLY A 270 5.65 -17.45 3.36
N VAL A 271 6.90 -17.13 2.98
CA VAL A 271 7.70 -17.95 2.05
C VAL A 271 9.03 -18.39 2.64
N ALA A 272 9.67 -19.37 2.00
CA ALA A 272 11.02 -19.77 2.37
C ALA A 272 12.01 -18.63 2.15
N GLY A 273 13.03 -18.51 3.01
CA GLY A 273 14.07 -17.49 2.92
C GLY A 273 15.14 -17.80 1.88
N THR A 274 14.75 -18.29 0.71
CA THR A 274 15.65 -18.62 -0.41
C THR A 274 15.42 -17.66 -1.56
N PHE A 275 16.45 -17.46 -2.39
CA PHE A 275 16.37 -16.55 -3.54
C PHE A 275 15.22 -16.94 -4.48
N ASP A 276 15.12 -18.22 -4.87
CA ASP A 276 14.06 -18.69 -5.77
C ASP A 276 12.66 -18.54 -5.18
N ALA A 277 12.50 -18.74 -3.87
CA ALA A 277 11.20 -18.59 -3.21
C ALA A 277 10.76 -17.13 -3.16
N ILE A 278 11.67 -16.22 -2.80
CA ILE A 278 11.43 -14.78 -2.78
C ILE A 278 11.13 -14.27 -4.19
N ALA A 279 11.94 -14.66 -5.18
CA ALA A 279 11.76 -14.25 -6.57
C ALA A 279 10.41 -14.73 -7.14
N ARG A 280 10.02 -15.98 -6.86
CA ARG A 280 8.73 -16.52 -7.28
C ARG A 280 7.57 -15.80 -6.60
N HIS A 281 7.63 -15.62 -5.28
CA HIS A 281 6.56 -15.00 -4.50
C HIS A 281 6.19 -13.61 -5.02
N PHE A 282 7.18 -12.72 -5.15
CA PHE A 282 6.93 -11.38 -5.65
C PHE A 282 6.69 -11.33 -7.17
N GLY A 283 7.17 -12.34 -7.91
CA GLY A 283 6.85 -12.50 -9.33
C GLY A 283 5.38 -12.85 -9.55
N GLU A 284 4.78 -13.63 -8.64
CA GLU A 284 3.36 -14.01 -8.65
C GLU A 284 2.48 -12.91 -8.02
N ASP A 285 2.97 -12.22 -7.00
CA ASP A 285 2.26 -11.14 -6.30
C ASP A 285 2.94 -9.78 -6.46
N LEU A 286 2.93 -9.27 -7.68
CA LEU A 286 3.51 -7.96 -8.02
C LEU A 286 2.81 -6.79 -7.35
N GLU A 287 1.55 -6.97 -6.93
CA GLU A 287 0.79 -5.94 -6.22
C GLU A 287 1.35 -5.72 -4.82
N ALA A 288 1.60 -6.80 -4.07
CA ALA A 288 2.25 -6.72 -2.76
C ALA A 288 3.65 -6.06 -2.87
N TYR A 289 4.42 -6.40 -3.91
CA TYR A 289 5.72 -5.78 -4.15
C TYR A 289 5.59 -4.28 -4.50
N ALA A 290 4.55 -3.88 -5.24
CA ALA A 290 4.33 -2.48 -5.62
C ALA A 290 4.04 -1.58 -4.41
N LEU A 291 3.37 -2.12 -3.39
CA LEU A 291 2.95 -1.38 -2.20
C LEU A 291 4.02 -1.31 -1.12
N LEU A 292 4.89 -2.32 -1.04
CA LEU A 292 6.00 -2.36 -0.08
C LEU A 292 6.83 -1.04 -0.01
N PRO A 293 7.35 -0.49 -1.12
CA PRO A 293 8.11 0.77 -1.06
C PRO A 293 7.24 1.98 -0.71
N LEU A 294 5.94 1.97 -1.02
CA LEU A 294 5.02 3.05 -0.67
C LEU A 294 4.70 3.05 0.83
N TRP A 295 4.54 1.86 1.40
CA TRP A 295 4.37 1.67 2.83
C TRP A 295 5.60 2.17 3.61
N HIS A 296 6.80 1.74 3.21
CA HIS A 296 8.03 2.20 3.85
C HIS A 296 8.26 3.71 3.70
N ALA A 297 7.99 4.28 2.53
CA ALA A 297 8.07 5.74 2.35
C ALA A 297 7.11 6.49 3.28
N CYS A 298 5.90 5.94 3.52
CA CYS A 298 4.93 6.53 4.44
C CYS A 298 5.45 6.50 5.89
N LEU A 299 5.95 5.35 6.34
CA LEU A 299 6.52 5.19 7.68
C LEU A 299 7.74 6.09 7.92
N ALA A 300 8.68 6.10 6.97
CA ALA A 300 9.86 6.95 7.00
C ALA A 300 9.49 8.44 7.08
N SER A 301 8.45 8.87 6.34
CA SER A 301 7.97 10.26 6.42
C SER A 301 7.41 10.66 7.78
N CYS A 302 6.96 9.68 8.58
CA CYS A 302 6.52 9.87 9.95
C CYS A 302 7.63 9.71 10.99
N GLY A 303 8.88 9.44 10.56
CA GLY A 303 9.99 9.12 11.44
C GLY A 303 9.74 7.85 12.26
N ARG A 304 8.95 6.92 11.72
CA ARG A 304 8.59 5.66 12.39
C ARG A 304 9.17 4.51 11.60
N ASP A 305 9.71 3.54 12.32
CA ASP A 305 9.87 2.19 11.81
C ASP A 305 8.49 1.55 11.70
N ASP A 306 8.34 0.54 10.84
CA ASP A 306 7.08 -0.19 10.71
C ASP A 306 6.67 -0.80 12.06
N PRO A 307 5.61 -0.28 12.73
CA PRO A 307 5.20 -0.73 14.05
C PRO A 307 4.59 -2.13 14.03
N PHE A 308 4.32 -2.68 12.84
CA PHE A 308 3.86 -4.05 12.63
C PHE A 308 4.90 -4.89 11.87
N SER A 309 6.09 -4.34 11.62
CA SER A 309 7.21 -5.16 11.20
C SER A 309 7.52 -6.12 12.33
N VAL A 310 7.30 -7.39 12.05
CA VAL A 310 7.66 -8.51 12.94
C VAL A 310 9.18 -8.61 13.11
N THR A 311 9.94 -7.71 12.48
CA THR A 311 11.39 -7.57 12.54
C THR A 311 11.80 -6.16 12.96
N ASN A 312 10.92 -5.40 13.64
CA ASN A 312 11.30 -4.12 14.22
C ASN A 312 12.54 -4.35 15.11
N PRO A 313 13.69 -3.72 14.82
CA PRO A 313 14.92 -3.93 15.58
C PRO A 313 14.80 -3.56 17.06
N GLY A 314 13.78 -2.77 17.46
CA GLY A 314 13.43 -2.53 18.86
C GLY A 314 12.93 -3.76 19.62
N ASP A 315 12.44 -4.79 18.93
CA ASP A 315 11.98 -6.07 19.50
C ASP A 315 13.02 -7.20 19.38
N LEU A 316 14.23 -6.90 18.88
CA LEU A 316 15.37 -7.81 18.88
C LEU A 316 16.29 -7.55 20.09
N HIS A 317 15.71 -7.42 21.30
CA HIS A 317 16.48 -7.19 22.51
C HIS A 317 17.21 -8.46 22.99
N GLU A 318 18.47 -8.29 23.41
CA GLU A 318 19.51 -9.27 23.78
C GLU A 318 19.20 -10.23 24.96
N GLN A 319 17.97 -10.28 25.46
CA GLN A 319 17.56 -11.16 26.56
C GLN A 319 16.41 -12.10 26.18
N ASP A 320 16.42 -12.61 24.95
CA ASP A 320 15.56 -13.71 24.52
C ASP A 320 16.41 -15.00 24.43
N PRO A 321 16.50 -15.81 25.52
CA PRO A 321 17.45 -16.91 25.57
C PRO A 321 16.96 -18.18 24.86
N ASP A 322 15.76 -18.19 24.24
CA ASP A 322 15.30 -19.25 23.34
C ASP A 322 14.18 -18.77 22.39
N ALA A 323 14.53 -18.17 21.23
CA ALA A 323 13.63 -17.94 20.09
C ALA A 323 13.29 -19.24 19.30
N LEU A 324 13.17 -20.34 20.05
CA LEU A 324 12.81 -21.73 19.75
C LEU A 324 11.72 -22.11 20.78
N PRO A 325 10.97 -23.19 20.59
CA PRO A 325 9.51 -23.24 20.61
C PRO A 325 8.86 -23.32 22.01
N GLU A 326 8.57 -22.19 22.67
CA GLU A 326 7.63 -22.15 23.82
C GLU A 326 6.61 -20.99 23.82
N LEU A 327 6.63 -20.11 22.81
CA LEU A 327 5.62 -19.04 22.61
C LEU A 327 4.36 -19.52 21.87
N LEU A 328 3.83 -20.69 22.25
CA LEU A 328 2.55 -21.17 21.74
C LEU A 328 1.49 -21.49 22.80
N ASN A 329 1.75 -21.28 24.11
CA ASN A 329 0.78 -21.72 25.12
C ASN A 329 0.22 -20.73 26.15
N GLU A 330 0.59 -19.44 26.19
CA GLU A 330 0.00 -18.55 27.23
C GLU A 330 -0.55 -17.19 26.76
N HIS A 331 -0.56 -16.89 25.46
CA HIS A 331 -1.18 -15.66 24.93
C HIS A 331 -2.57 -15.82 24.29
N PHE A 332 -3.27 -16.92 24.61
CA PHE A 332 -4.72 -17.06 24.38
C PHE A 332 -5.56 -16.90 25.66
N ALA A 333 -4.97 -16.41 26.75
CA ALA A 333 -5.70 -16.01 27.94
C ALA A 333 -5.61 -14.48 28.12
N LEU A 334 -6.74 -13.82 27.85
CA LEU A 334 -7.08 -12.42 28.10
C LEU A 334 -6.66 -11.40 27.02
N ILE A 335 -7.73 -10.94 26.35
CA ILE A 335 -7.91 -9.83 25.39
C ILE A 335 -7.88 -10.23 23.92
#